data_AF-A0A851UJ94-F1
#
_entry.id   AF-A0A851UJ94-F1
#
_cell.length_a   1.000
_cell.length_b   1.000
_cell.length_c   1.000
_cell.angle_alpha   90.00
_cell.angle_beta   90.00
_cell.angle_gamma   90.00
#
_symmetry.space_group_name_H-M   'P 1'
#
loop_
_entity.id
_entity.type
_entity.pdbx_description
1 polymer ?
#
loop_
_entity_poly.entity_id
_entity_poly.type
_entity_poly.pdbx_seq_one_letter_code
_entity_poly.pdbx_strand_id
1 'polypeptide(L)'
;SLKCFENSQSSSDTNLNKRTKSIYTPLELQFIEMKKKYKDAVLCVECGYKYRFFGQDAEIAAKELNICCHLDHNFMTASIPGHRLFVHVRRLVAKGHKVGVIKQMETAALKAAGENKSSLFNRKLTALYTKSTLIGEDILFKQTRFQTNLWLDDSVDVDEVTADIPDNYLLCICENGDNLKDRKKGDIFTGILAVQPTTGEVIFDSFWDCASRSELESRVLRLQPVEIILPSRLSDQSEKLIHSITSL
;
A
#
# COMPACT_ATOMS: atom_id res chain seq x y z
N SER A 1 -1.27 -26.87 -4.83
CA SER A 1 -1.28 -27.44 -3.48
C SER A 1 -1.48 -26.35 -2.45
N LEU A 2 -2.68 -26.28 -1.87
CA LEU A 2 -2.98 -25.44 -0.71
C LEU A 2 -2.25 -26.00 0.51
N LYS A 3 -1.38 -25.20 1.15
CA LYS A 3 -0.96 -25.46 2.52
C LYS A 3 -1.84 -24.65 3.45
N CYS A 4 -2.79 -25.35 4.05
CA CYS A 4 -3.50 -24.92 5.23
C CYS A 4 -2.49 -24.53 6.32
N PHE A 5 -2.73 -23.40 6.97
CA PHE A 5 -2.04 -23.02 8.20
C PHE A 5 -2.49 -24.00 9.30
N GLU A 6 -1.70 -25.05 9.51
CA GLU A 6 -1.83 -25.90 10.68
C GLU A 6 -1.24 -25.21 11.90
N ASN A 7 -2.04 -25.29 12.95
CA ASN A 7 -1.89 -24.69 14.25
C ASN A 7 -0.75 -25.40 15.00
N SER A 8 0.36 -24.71 15.26
CA SER A 8 1.38 -25.18 16.20
C SER A 8 1.13 -24.50 17.55
N GLN A 9 0.38 -25.19 18.40
CA GLN A 9 0.20 -24.82 19.80
C GLN A 9 1.53 -24.98 20.55
N SER A 10 2.12 -23.87 20.99
CA SER A 10 2.96 -23.84 22.18
C SER A 10 2.14 -23.19 23.29
N SER A 11 1.85 -23.98 24.33
CA SER A 11 1.11 -23.62 25.52
C SER A 11 1.69 -22.40 26.24
N SER A 12 0.93 -21.30 26.27
CA SER A 12 1.08 -20.21 27.24
C SER A 12 -0.31 -19.70 27.62
N ASP A 13 -0.58 -19.67 28.92
CA ASP A 13 -1.87 -19.36 29.55
C ASP A 13 -2.58 -18.15 28.94
N THR A 14 -3.68 -18.40 28.22
CA THR A 14 -4.48 -17.35 27.58
C THR A 14 -5.59 -16.92 28.52
N ASN A 15 -5.36 -15.80 29.23
CA ASN A 15 -6.37 -15.14 30.03
C ASN A 15 -7.50 -14.60 29.13
N LEU A 16 -8.62 -15.32 29.09
CA LEU A 16 -9.86 -14.86 28.44
C LEU A 16 -10.34 -13.56 29.10
N ASN A 17 -10.60 -12.52 28.29
CA ASN A 17 -11.11 -11.26 28.80
C ASN A 17 -12.55 -11.46 29.31
N LYS A 18 -12.80 -11.31 30.61
CA LYS A 18 -14.10 -11.63 31.22
C LYS A 18 -15.29 -10.83 30.66
N ARG A 19 -15.04 -9.74 29.92
CA ARG A 19 -16.05 -8.80 29.40
C ARG A 19 -16.44 -9.04 27.93
N THR A 20 -15.56 -9.63 27.14
CA THR A 20 -15.77 -9.99 25.74
C THR A 20 -15.27 -11.41 25.60
N LYS A 21 -16.11 -12.37 25.21
CA LYS A 21 -15.78 -13.81 25.09
C LYS A 21 -14.68 -14.13 24.05
N SER A 22 -13.81 -13.17 23.75
CA SER A 22 -12.67 -13.20 22.84
C SER A 22 -11.38 -12.90 23.61
N ILE A 23 -10.29 -13.52 23.17
CA ILE A 23 -8.92 -13.23 23.64
C ILE A 23 -8.50 -11.82 23.18
N TYR A 24 -9.07 -11.34 22.08
CA TYR A 24 -8.75 -10.04 21.47
C TYR A 24 -9.55 -8.89 22.06
N THR A 25 -8.90 -7.73 22.15
CA THR A 25 -9.53 -6.44 22.47
C THR A 25 -10.47 -5.99 21.35
N PRO A 26 -11.45 -5.11 21.62
CA PRO A 26 -12.33 -4.58 20.59
C PRO A 26 -11.60 -3.89 19.42
N LEU A 27 -10.46 -3.25 19.69
CA LEU A 27 -9.63 -2.60 18.67
C LEU A 27 -8.91 -3.63 17.81
N GLU A 28 -8.37 -4.69 18.43
CA GLU A 28 -7.73 -5.80 17.72
C GLU A 28 -8.73 -6.52 16.81
N LEU A 29 -9.97 -6.73 17.26
CA LEU A 29 -11.03 -7.32 16.41
C LEU A 29 -11.34 -6.45 15.19
N GLN A 30 -11.46 -5.13 15.37
CA GLN A 30 -11.62 -4.20 14.24
C GLN A 30 -10.44 -4.27 13.27
N PHE A 31 -9.21 -4.31 13.80
CA PHE A 31 -8.01 -4.45 12.98
C PHE A 31 -8.01 -5.75 12.18
N ILE A 32 -8.30 -6.89 12.80
CA ILE A 32 -8.35 -8.19 12.13
C ILE A 32 -9.37 -8.17 10.97
N GLU A 33 -10.54 -7.56 11.18
CA GLU A 33 -11.57 -7.44 10.14
C GLU A 33 -11.07 -6.60 8.96
N MET A 34 -10.43 -5.46 9.22
CA MET A 34 -9.87 -4.58 8.19
C MET A 34 -8.70 -5.25 7.46
N LYS A 35 -7.81 -5.92 8.20
CA LYS A 35 -6.65 -6.63 7.63
C LYS A 35 -7.09 -7.80 6.75
N LYS A 36 -8.21 -8.46 7.06
CA LYS A 36 -8.78 -9.50 6.19
C LYS A 36 -9.19 -8.98 4.81
N LYS A 37 -9.64 -7.71 4.72
CA LYS A 37 -10.02 -7.04 3.47
C LYS A 37 -8.80 -6.53 2.70
N TYR A 38 -7.78 -6.03 3.42
CA TYR A 38 -6.57 -5.43 2.84
C TYR A 38 -5.30 -6.15 3.33
N LYS A 39 -5.12 -7.39 2.89
CA LYS A 39 -4.03 -8.26 3.37
C LYS A 39 -2.65 -7.83 2.88
N ASP A 40 -2.62 -7.26 1.69
CA ASP A 40 -1.44 -6.81 0.96
C ASP A 40 -0.97 -5.39 1.35
N ALA A 41 -1.78 -4.65 2.12
CA ALA A 41 -1.45 -3.31 2.57
C ALA A 41 -0.97 -3.29 4.02
N VAL A 42 0.05 -2.50 4.31
CA VAL A 42 0.47 -2.12 5.67
C VAL A 42 -0.54 -1.11 6.20
N LEU A 43 -1.19 -1.41 7.32
CA LEU A 43 -2.29 -0.60 7.83
C LEU A 43 -1.84 0.36 8.95
N CYS A 44 -1.98 1.66 8.71
CA CYS A 44 -1.84 2.73 9.70
C CYS A 44 -3.20 2.96 10.37
N VAL A 45 -3.39 2.51 11.62
CA VAL A 45 -4.67 2.65 12.33
C VAL A 45 -4.66 3.84 13.28
N GLU A 46 -5.55 4.81 13.04
CA GLU A 46 -5.69 5.98 13.91
C GLU A 46 -6.21 5.60 15.31
N CYS A 47 -5.41 5.94 16.31
CA CYS A 47 -5.66 5.68 17.72
C CYS A 47 -5.43 6.96 18.52
N GLY A 48 -6.40 7.87 18.49
CA GLY A 48 -6.28 9.18 19.14
C GLY A 48 -5.25 10.05 18.41
N TYR A 49 -4.23 10.52 19.12
CA TYR A 49 -3.21 11.43 18.56
C TYR A 49 -2.09 10.72 17.77
N LYS A 50 -2.12 9.38 17.67
CA LYS A 50 -1.07 8.57 17.04
C LYS A 50 -1.65 7.52 16.11
N TYR A 51 -0.85 7.07 15.15
CA TYR A 51 -1.14 5.90 14.33
C TYR A 51 -0.42 4.69 14.91
N ARG A 52 -1.13 3.56 14.96
CA ARG A 52 -0.59 2.27 15.40
C ARG A 52 -0.56 1.28 14.25
N PHE A 53 0.46 0.45 14.27
CA PHE A 53 0.61 -0.74 13.43
C PHE A 53 0.47 -1.98 14.31
N PHE A 54 0.02 -3.09 13.73
CA PHE A 54 -0.24 -4.33 14.48
C PHE A 54 0.31 -5.56 13.75
N GLY A 55 0.87 -6.49 14.50
CA GLY A 55 1.43 -7.76 14.01
C GLY A 55 2.55 -7.54 13.02
N GLN A 56 2.48 -8.23 11.87
CA GLN A 56 3.48 -8.12 10.80
C GLN A 56 3.63 -6.69 10.27
N ASP A 57 2.56 -5.89 10.25
CA ASP A 57 2.62 -4.49 9.82
C ASP A 57 3.51 -3.66 10.77
N ALA A 58 3.51 -4.00 12.06
CA ALA A 58 4.36 -3.35 13.04
C ALA A 58 5.83 -3.72 12.86
N GLU A 59 6.12 -4.98 12.55
CA GLU A 59 7.48 -5.44 12.28
C GLU A 59 8.07 -4.79 11.02
N ILE A 60 7.27 -4.71 9.95
CA ILE A 60 7.64 -3.98 8.72
C ILE A 60 7.90 -2.51 9.03
N ALA A 61 6.96 -1.85 9.74
CA ALA A 61 7.11 -0.45 10.10
C ALA A 61 8.36 -0.22 10.97
N ALA A 62 8.64 -1.09 11.93
CA ALA A 62 9.81 -1.00 12.79
C ALA A 62 11.12 -1.10 12.01
N LYS A 63 11.20 -2.06 11.08
CA LYS A 63 12.37 -2.26 10.23
C LYS A 63 12.60 -1.09 9.27
N GLU A 64 11.56 -0.63 8.57
CA GLU A 64 11.72 0.38 7.53
C GLU A 64 11.77 1.82 8.06
N LEU A 65 11.11 2.07 9.20
CA LEU A 65 11.05 3.40 9.81
C LEU A 65 12.05 3.61 10.94
N ASN A 66 12.75 2.55 11.37
CA ASN A 66 13.64 2.54 12.53
C ASN A 66 12.92 2.99 13.81
N ILE A 67 11.75 2.40 14.07
CA ILE A 67 10.94 2.68 15.26
C ILE A 67 10.85 1.45 16.15
N CYS A 68 10.62 1.66 17.45
CA CYS A 68 10.49 0.57 18.41
C CYS A 68 9.24 -0.28 18.13
N CYS A 69 9.42 -1.59 18.15
CA CYS A 69 8.35 -2.59 18.09
C CYS A 69 8.37 -3.41 19.37
N HIS A 70 7.21 -3.53 20.03
CA HIS A 70 7.10 -4.34 21.24
C HIS A 70 5.81 -5.15 21.21
N LEU A 71 5.77 -6.25 21.95
CA LEU A 71 4.54 -7.00 22.15
C LEU A 71 3.58 -6.17 23.02
N ASP A 72 2.37 -5.93 22.53
CA ASP A 72 1.28 -5.31 23.29
C ASP A 72 0.04 -6.19 23.14
N HIS A 73 -0.44 -6.74 24.26
CA HIS A 73 -1.50 -7.75 24.27
C HIS A 73 -1.18 -8.93 23.35
N ASN A 74 -1.91 -9.08 22.24
CA ASN A 74 -1.80 -10.23 21.34
C ASN A 74 -0.97 -9.95 20.09
N PHE A 75 -0.50 -8.72 19.88
CA PHE A 75 0.19 -8.32 18.64
C PHE A 75 1.45 -7.52 18.91
N MET A 76 2.46 -7.72 18.07
CA MET A 76 3.55 -6.75 17.94
C MET A 76 2.97 -5.39 17.53
N THR A 77 3.38 -4.34 18.21
CA THR A 77 2.88 -2.98 17.96
C THR A 77 4.04 -2.02 17.81
N ALA A 78 3.93 -1.17 16.78
CA ALA A 78 4.71 0.04 16.61
C ALA A 78 3.76 1.25 16.50
N SER A 79 4.24 2.45 16.80
CA SER A 79 3.40 3.66 16.68
C SER A 79 4.18 4.89 16.24
N ILE A 80 3.48 5.79 15.55
CA ILE A 80 4.02 7.07 15.06
C ILE A 80 3.07 8.23 15.42
N PRO A 81 3.57 9.44 15.68
CA PRO A 81 2.73 10.60 15.93
C PRO A 81 1.85 10.96 14.73
N GLY A 82 0.61 11.39 14.95
CA GLY A 82 -0.34 11.74 13.89
C GLY A 82 0.20 12.77 12.89
N HIS A 83 0.85 13.82 13.38
CA HIS A 83 1.43 14.88 12.55
C HIS A 83 2.63 14.42 11.68
N ARG A 84 3.21 13.23 11.96
CA ARG A 84 4.29 12.62 11.16
C ARG A 84 3.80 11.53 10.22
N LEU A 85 2.50 11.25 10.17
CA LEU A 85 1.92 10.20 9.32
C LEU A 85 2.51 10.20 7.91
N PHE A 86 2.43 11.33 7.20
CA PHE A 86 2.82 11.41 5.80
C PHE A 86 4.34 11.26 5.56
N VAL A 87 5.17 11.61 6.54
CA VAL A 87 6.62 11.37 6.47
C VAL A 87 6.89 9.86 6.44
N HIS A 88 6.22 9.11 7.32
CA HIS A 88 6.39 7.67 7.41
C HIS A 88 5.68 6.91 6.29
N VAL A 89 4.51 7.36 5.84
CA VAL A 89 3.82 6.79 4.67
C VAL A 89 4.69 6.91 3.43
N ARG A 90 5.30 8.08 3.16
CA ARG A 90 6.24 8.28 2.06
C ARG A 90 7.40 7.28 2.11
N ARG A 91 8.03 7.11 3.28
CA ARG A 91 9.13 6.15 3.47
C ARG A 91 8.71 4.70 3.19
N LEU A 92 7.56 4.27 3.70
CA LEU A 92 7.04 2.92 3.45
C LEU A 92 6.72 2.68 1.97
N VAL A 93 6.10 3.66 1.31
CA VAL A 93 5.76 3.58 -0.12
C VAL A 93 7.03 3.57 -0.99
N ALA A 94 8.04 4.39 -0.65
CA ALA A 94 9.33 4.38 -1.35
C ALA A 94 10.01 3.01 -1.28
N LYS A 95 9.87 2.30 -0.16
CA LYS A 95 10.31 0.90 0.01
C LYS A 95 9.45 -0.14 -0.72
N GLY A 96 8.40 0.30 -1.42
CA GLY A 96 7.53 -0.54 -2.23
C GLY A 96 6.35 -1.15 -1.48
N HIS A 97 6.07 -0.73 -0.25
CA HIS A 97 4.88 -1.19 0.46
C HIS A 97 3.63 -0.42 0.01
N LYS A 98 2.53 -1.15 -0.17
CA LYS A 98 1.19 -0.57 -0.24
C LYS A 98 0.77 -0.17 1.17
N VAL A 99 0.35 1.08 1.38
CA VAL A 99 0.04 1.62 2.71
C VAL A 99 -1.40 2.09 2.78
N GLY A 100 -2.17 1.54 3.71
CA GLY A 100 -3.55 1.94 3.97
C GLY A 100 -3.65 2.82 5.21
N VAL A 101 -4.33 3.97 5.10
CA VAL A 101 -4.59 4.86 6.23
C VAL A 101 -6.04 4.72 6.70
N ILE A 102 -6.19 4.26 7.94
CA ILE A 102 -7.48 4.04 8.58
C ILE A 102 -7.71 5.16 9.59
N LYS A 103 -8.75 5.96 9.38
CA LYS A 103 -9.13 7.07 10.26
C LYS A 103 -10.41 6.76 11.03
N GLN A 104 -10.59 7.46 12.15
CA GLN A 104 -11.83 7.48 12.91
C GLN A 104 -12.87 8.30 12.16
N MET A 105 -14.05 7.72 11.95
CA MET A 105 -15.14 8.37 11.20
C MET A 105 -15.98 9.31 12.07
N GLU A 106 -15.78 9.26 13.38
CA GLU A 106 -16.57 9.99 14.38
C GLU A 106 -15.63 10.79 15.27
N THR A 107 -16.01 12.02 15.59
CA THR A 107 -15.29 12.82 16.59
C THR A 107 -15.75 12.44 18.00
N ALA A 108 -14.91 12.71 19.01
CA ALA A 108 -15.26 12.44 20.40
C ALA A 108 -16.55 13.15 20.84
N ALA A 109 -16.77 14.38 20.35
CA ALA A 109 -17.98 15.15 20.63
C ALA A 109 -19.24 14.52 20.01
N LEU A 110 -19.18 14.14 18.72
CA LEU A 110 -20.31 13.50 18.03
C LEU A 110 -20.66 12.16 18.66
N LYS A 111 -19.65 11.41 19.09
CA LYS A 111 -19.85 10.12 19.72
C LYS A 111 -20.41 10.23 21.14
N ALA A 112 -19.97 11.22 21.92
CA ALA A 112 -20.51 11.46 23.26
C ALA A 112 -22.00 11.83 23.21
N ALA A 113 -22.44 12.50 22.13
CA ALA A 113 -23.83 12.86 21.88
C ALA A 113 -24.68 11.77 21.20
N GLY A 114 -24.04 10.76 20.60
CA GLY A 114 -24.73 9.70 19.86
C GLY A 114 -25.17 8.51 20.73
N GLU A 115 -26.03 7.67 20.16
CA GLU A 115 -26.53 6.43 20.81
C GLU A 115 -25.40 5.43 21.11
N ASN A 116 -24.29 5.52 20.37
CA ASN A 116 -23.10 4.67 20.47
C ASN A 116 -22.01 5.20 21.41
N LYS A 117 -22.35 6.06 22.38
CA LYS A 117 -21.38 6.67 23.31
C LYS A 117 -20.45 5.69 24.04
N SER A 118 -20.93 4.47 24.34
CA SER A 118 -20.18 3.44 25.05
C SER A 118 -19.44 2.45 24.15
N SER A 119 -19.63 2.51 22.82
CA SER A 119 -18.99 1.58 21.88
C SER A 119 -17.61 2.06 21.45
N LEU A 120 -16.86 1.28 20.65
CA LEU A 120 -15.56 1.71 20.10
C LEU A 120 -15.76 2.69 18.93
N PHE A 121 -14.82 3.60 18.69
CA PHE A 121 -14.93 4.52 17.54
C PHE A 121 -14.95 3.73 16.24
N ASN A 122 -15.87 4.10 15.34
CA ASN A 122 -15.91 3.52 14.01
C ASN A 122 -14.70 3.98 13.19
N ARG A 123 -14.09 3.03 12.49
CA ARG A 123 -12.90 3.26 11.67
C ARG A 123 -13.11 2.71 10.28
N LYS A 124 -12.61 3.43 9.28
CA LYS A 124 -12.64 2.98 7.87
C LYS A 124 -11.33 3.34 7.19
N LEU A 125 -10.98 2.57 6.17
CA LEU A 125 -9.91 2.93 5.25
C LEU A 125 -10.32 4.22 4.54
N THR A 126 -9.49 5.25 4.65
CA THR A 126 -9.73 6.57 4.04
C THR A 126 -8.86 6.83 2.83
N ALA A 127 -7.66 6.27 2.81
CA ALA A 127 -6.74 6.38 1.70
C ALA A 127 -5.89 5.12 1.60
N LEU A 128 -5.47 4.82 0.37
CA LEU A 128 -4.54 3.75 0.03
C LEU A 128 -3.46 4.35 -0.85
N TYR A 129 -2.20 4.17 -0.47
CA TYR A 129 -1.05 4.74 -1.14
C TYR A 129 -0.16 3.64 -1.70
N THR A 130 0.21 3.79 -2.97
CA THR A 130 1.22 3.00 -3.68
C THR A 130 2.24 3.94 -4.31
N LYS A 131 3.28 3.40 -4.97
CA LYS A 131 4.31 4.21 -5.62
C LYS A 131 3.73 5.19 -6.63
N SER A 132 2.71 4.78 -7.40
CA SER A 132 2.07 5.64 -8.41
C SER A 132 1.00 6.57 -7.84
N THR A 133 0.35 6.20 -6.74
CA THR A 133 -0.85 6.89 -6.20
C THR A 133 -0.59 7.77 -4.99
N LEU A 134 0.67 8.18 -4.77
CA LEU A 134 1.08 9.00 -3.64
C LEU A 134 0.65 10.47 -3.80
N ILE A 135 -0.66 10.70 -3.89
CA ILE A 135 -1.31 11.99 -4.11
C ILE A 135 -2.04 12.40 -2.84
N GLY A 136 -1.94 13.67 -2.46
CA GLY A 136 -2.75 14.25 -1.39
C GLY A 136 -2.21 15.58 -0.90
N GLU A 137 -3.11 16.50 -0.54
CA GLU A 137 -2.74 17.81 0.00
C GLU A 137 -1.84 17.67 1.23
N ASP A 138 -2.15 16.76 2.15
CA ASP A 138 -1.35 16.53 3.35
C ASP A 138 0.07 15.96 3.07
N ILE A 139 0.24 15.32 1.91
CA ILE A 139 1.52 14.79 1.42
C ILE A 139 2.32 15.93 0.80
N LEU A 140 1.67 16.75 -0.03
CA LEU A 140 2.26 17.84 -0.80
C LEU A 140 2.61 19.06 0.08
N PHE A 141 1.79 19.38 1.09
CA PHE A 141 1.90 20.60 1.89
C PHE A 141 3.22 20.72 2.67
N LYS A 142 3.91 19.60 2.94
CA LYS A 142 5.26 19.65 3.53
C LYS A 142 6.36 19.91 2.51
N GLN A 143 6.17 19.54 1.25
CA GLN A 143 7.17 19.78 0.20
C GLN A 143 7.39 21.28 -0.03
N THR A 144 6.31 22.08 0.05
CA THR A 144 6.40 23.55 -0.04
C THR A 144 7.03 24.18 1.21
N ARG A 145 6.83 23.60 2.41
CA ARG A 145 7.43 24.13 3.64
C ARG A 145 8.92 23.79 3.80
N PHE A 146 9.42 22.71 3.20
CA PHE A 146 10.86 22.44 3.14
C PHE A 146 11.59 23.38 2.18
N GLN A 147 10.90 24.01 1.21
CA GLN A 147 11.48 25.08 0.39
C GLN A 147 11.48 26.45 1.11
N THR A 148 10.65 26.64 2.14
CA THR A 148 10.68 27.86 2.96
C THR A 148 11.45 27.60 4.24
N ASN A 149 12.74 27.98 4.25
CA ASN A 149 13.63 28.05 5.41
C ASN A 149 12.93 28.43 6.73
N LEU A 150 12.44 27.45 7.48
CA LEU A 150 12.12 27.61 8.90
C LEU A 150 12.67 26.40 9.65
N TRP A 151 13.89 26.58 10.12
CA TRP A 151 14.61 25.67 10.98
C TRP A 151 13.80 25.49 12.28
N LEU A 152 13.21 24.30 12.44
CA LEU A 152 12.85 23.78 13.75
C LEU A 152 13.57 22.44 13.88
N ASP A 153 14.63 22.53 14.66
CA ASP A 153 15.52 21.50 15.17
C ASP A 153 14.76 20.24 15.58
N ASP A 154 14.82 19.21 14.73
CA ASP A 154 14.60 17.83 15.11
C ASP A 154 15.39 16.98 14.11
N SER A 155 16.67 16.83 14.39
CA SER A 155 17.67 16.10 13.60
C SER A 155 17.29 14.62 13.48
N VAL A 156 16.48 14.32 12.48
CA VAL A 156 16.50 13.04 11.77
C VAL A 156 16.86 13.44 10.36
N ASP A 157 17.97 12.94 9.82
CA ASP A 157 18.39 13.19 8.44
C ASP A 157 17.23 12.86 7.49
N VAL A 158 16.49 13.89 7.05
CA VAL A 158 15.46 13.82 6.01
C VAL A 158 16.04 14.39 4.71
N ASP A 159 17.33 14.14 4.46
CA ASP A 159 18.06 14.79 3.36
C ASP A 159 18.03 13.99 2.05
N GLU A 160 17.10 13.04 1.88
CA GLU A 160 17.11 12.17 0.69
C GLU A 160 15.74 11.83 0.07
N VAL A 161 14.64 12.46 0.51
CA VAL A 161 13.30 12.23 -0.10
C VAL A 161 12.79 13.46 -0.84
N THR A 162 13.71 14.26 -1.38
CA THR A 162 13.45 15.37 -2.30
C THR A 162 13.80 15.04 -3.74
N ALA A 163 14.17 13.78 -4.04
CA ALA A 163 14.38 13.35 -5.41
C ALA A 163 13.13 13.64 -6.23
N ASP A 164 13.30 14.49 -7.26
CA ASP A 164 12.35 14.73 -8.33
C ASP A 164 11.63 13.43 -8.63
N ILE A 165 10.31 13.37 -8.41
CA ILE A 165 9.55 12.17 -8.72
C ILE A 165 9.59 12.09 -10.25
N PRO A 166 10.38 11.19 -10.87
CA PRO A 166 10.32 11.01 -12.32
C PRO A 166 8.92 10.50 -12.67
N ASP A 167 8.53 10.60 -13.93
CA ASP A 167 7.20 10.27 -14.43
C ASP A 167 6.61 9.03 -13.75
N ASN A 168 5.67 9.25 -12.83
CA ASN A 168 5.11 8.21 -11.97
C ASN A 168 3.94 7.51 -12.66
N TYR A 169 4.18 7.01 -13.87
CA TYR A 169 3.16 6.31 -14.63
C TYR A 169 2.76 5.00 -13.93
N LEU A 170 1.45 4.83 -13.83
CA LEU A 170 0.77 3.56 -13.57
C LEU A 170 0.39 2.95 -14.92
N LEU A 171 1.06 1.86 -15.29
CA LEU A 171 0.82 1.19 -16.57
C LEU A 171 -0.11 -0.01 -16.38
N CYS A 172 -1.21 -0.07 -17.13
CA CYS A 172 -2.04 -1.24 -17.27
C CYS A 172 -1.75 -1.91 -18.61
N ILE A 173 -1.59 -3.23 -18.61
CA ILE A 173 -1.36 -4.03 -19.81
C ILE A 173 -2.54 -4.99 -19.97
N CYS A 174 -3.07 -5.12 -21.17
CA CYS A 174 -4.12 -6.07 -21.50
C CYS A 174 -3.74 -6.82 -22.78
N GLU A 175 -3.94 -8.13 -22.78
CA GLU A 175 -3.67 -8.98 -23.94
C GLU A 175 -4.95 -9.67 -24.39
N ASN A 176 -5.18 -9.70 -25.70
CA ASN A 176 -6.28 -10.44 -26.29
C ASN A 176 -5.74 -11.67 -27.05
N GLY A 177 -5.94 -12.86 -26.46
CA GLY A 177 -5.53 -14.14 -27.02
C GLY A 177 -6.56 -14.82 -27.93
N ASP A 178 -7.78 -14.27 -28.07
CA ASP A 178 -8.90 -14.96 -28.73
C ASP A 178 -8.89 -14.89 -30.26
N ASN A 179 -8.07 -14.02 -30.87
CA ASN A 179 -7.99 -13.84 -32.32
C ASN A 179 -7.06 -14.84 -33.03
N LEU A 180 -6.97 -16.07 -32.51
CA LEU A 180 -5.97 -17.08 -32.90
C LEU A 180 -6.39 -18.02 -34.04
N LYS A 181 -7.33 -17.61 -34.91
CA LYS A 181 -7.78 -18.47 -36.03
C LYS A 181 -7.00 -18.25 -37.34
N ASP A 182 -6.29 -17.13 -37.50
CA ASP A 182 -5.61 -16.78 -38.77
C ASP A 182 -4.18 -16.21 -38.61
N ARG A 183 -3.55 -16.33 -37.44
CA ARG A 183 -2.24 -15.68 -37.18
C ARG A 183 -1.16 -16.66 -36.70
N LYS A 184 0.10 -16.30 -36.99
CA LYS A 184 1.29 -17.11 -36.66
C LYS A 184 1.29 -17.42 -35.16
N LYS A 185 1.69 -18.65 -34.82
CA LYS A 185 1.79 -19.16 -33.45
C LYS A 185 2.70 -18.24 -32.62
N GLY A 186 2.13 -17.36 -31.79
CA GLY A 186 2.86 -16.44 -30.90
C GLY A 186 2.51 -14.96 -31.04
N ASP A 187 1.82 -14.57 -32.11
CA ASP A 187 1.35 -13.19 -32.28
C ASP A 187 0.18 -12.91 -31.33
N ILE A 188 0.20 -11.76 -30.67
CA ILE A 188 -0.86 -11.33 -29.76
C ILE A 188 -1.23 -9.88 -30.03
N PHE A 189 -2.48 -9.52 -29.73
CA PHE A 189 -2.89 -8.13 -29.70
C PHE A 189 -2.80 -7.62 -28.27
N THR A 190 -2.02 -6.56 -28.07
CA THR A 190 -1.76 -5.97 -26.75
C THR A 190 -2.27 -4.54 -26.73
N GLY A 191 -2.99 -4.19 -25.68
CA GLY A 191 -3.38 -2.83 -25.35
C GLY A 191 -2.67 -2.38 -24.07
N ILE A 192 -2.24 -1.12 -24.05
CA ILE A 192 -1.68 -0.49 -22.86
C ILE A 192 -2.43 0.80 -22.52
N LEU A 193 -2.47 1.10 -21.23
CA LEU A 193 -3.00 2.35 -20.67
C LEU A 193 -2.06 2.81 -19.56
N ALA A 194 -1.36 3.92 -19.75
CA ALA A 194 -0.54 4.56 -18.74
C ALA A 194 -1.25 5.81 -18.22
N VAL A 195 -1.32 5.96 -16.89
CA VAL A 195 -1.89 7.13 -16.23
C VAL A 195 -0.83 7.72 -15.32
N GLN A 196 -0.63 9.03 -15.38
CA GLN A 196 0.19 9.75 -14.41
C GLN A 196 -0.74 10.46 -13.43
N PRO A 197 -0.94 9.93 -12.21
CA PRO A 197 -1.99 10.43 -11.33
C PRO A 197 -1.74 11.87 -10.86
N THR A 198 -0.48 12.30 -10.77
CA THR A 198 -0.10 13.66 -10.34
C THR A 198 -0.51 14.74 -11.34
N THR A 199 -0.34 14.50 -12.64
CA THR A 199 -0.64 15.45 -13.72
C THR A 199 -2.04 15.24 -14.30
N GLY A 200 -2.60 14.03 -14.13
CA GLY A 200 -3.84 13.62 -14.79
C GLY A 200 -3.64 13.21 -16.26
N GLU A 201 -2.39 13.08 -16.73
CA GLU A 201 -2.12 12.62 -18.09
C GLU A 201 -2.52 11.15 -18.28
N VAL A 202 -3.11 10.86 -19.43
CA VAL A 202 -3.52 9.51 -19.82
C VAL A 202 -2.99 9.22 -21.23
N ILE A 203 -2.18 8.17 -21.33
CA ILE A 203 -1.63 7.64 -22.58
C ILE A 203 -2.22 6.25 -22.79
N PHE A 204 -2.73 5.97 -23.99
CA PHE A 204 -3.17 4.64 -24.36
C PHE A 204 -2.65 4.28 -25.74
N ASP A 205 -2.42 2.99 -25.98
CA ASP A 205 -1.99 2.49 -27.28
C ASP A 205 -2.42 1.03 -27.43
N SER A 206 -2.60 0.58 -28.67
CA SER A 206 -2.94 -0.80 -28.98
C SER A 206 -2.22 -1.25 -30.24
N PHE A 207 -1.55 -2.39 -30.15
CA PHE A 207 -0.64 -2.86 -31.18
C PHE A 207 -0.62 -4.38 -31.25
N TRP A 208 -0.15 -4.90 -32.39
CA TRP A 208 0.16 -6.31 -32.53
C TRP A 208 1.61 -6.53 -32.12
N ASP A 209 1.86 -7.56 -31.32
CA ASP A 209 3.19 -7.92 -30.90
C ASP A 209 3.49 -9.37 -31.27
N CYS A 210 4.74 -9.64 -31.58
CA CYS A 210 5.23 -10.96 -31.94
C CYS A 210 5.75 -11.69 -30.69
N ALA A 211 6.24 -12.91 -30.87
CA ALA A 211 6.69 -13.76 -29.76
C ALA A 211 7.83 -13.16 -28.91
N SER A 212 8.61 -12.22 -29.43
CA SER A 212 9.69 -11.53 -28.69
C SER A 212 9.20 -10.36 -27.82
N ARG A 213 7.94 -9.93 -27.98
CA ARG A 213 7.36 -8.81 -27.21
C ARG A 213 8.11 -7.48 -27.32
N SER A 214 8.73 -7.22 -28.47
CA SER A 214 9.59 -6.04 -28.69
C SER A 214 8.81 -4.72 -28.66
N GLU A 215 7.57 -4.74 -29.16
CA GLU A 215 6.71 -3.55 -29.17
C GLU A 215 6.27 -3.17 -27.76
N LEU A 216 5.95 -4.17 -26.93
CA LEU A 216 5.65 -3.97 -25.51
C LEU A 216 6.88 -3.48 -24.74
N GLU A 217 8.04 -4.13 -24.93
CA GLU A 217 9.31 -3.75 -24.28
C GLU A 217 9.67 -2.28 -24.55
N SER A 218 9.63 -1.86 -25.82
CA SER A 218 9.93 -0.48 -26.23
C SER A 218 9.02 0.53 -25.51
N ARG A 219 7.72 0.23 -25.36
CA ARG A 219 6.76 1.10 -24.66
C ARG A 219 7.01 1.16 -23.17
N VAL A 220 7.33 0.04 -22.53
CA VAL A 220 7.67 0.00 -21.11
C VAL A 220 8.95 0.80 -20.84
N LEU A 221 9.99 0.63 -21.66
CA LEU A 221 11.24 1.37 -21.53
C LEU A 221 11.08 2.88 -21.77
N ARG A 222 10.18 3.27 -22.67
CA ARG A 222 9.87 4.68 -22.95
C ARG A 222 9.05 5.33 -21.85
N LEU A 223 8.06 4.62 -21.32
CA LEU A 223 7.14 5.16 -20.30
C LEU A 223 7.72 5.07 -18.88
N GLN A 224 8.71 4.20 -18.65
CA GLN A 224 9.36 3.97 -17.35
C GLN A 224 8.36 3.91 -16.16
N PRO A 225 7.32 3.06 -16.22
CA PRO A 225 6.29 3.05 -15.18
C PRO A 225 6.83 2.60 -13.83
N VAL A 226 6.38 3.26 -12.77
CA VAL A 226 6.77 2.92 -11.39
C VAL A 226 5.91 1.79 -10.79
N GLU A 227 4.77 1.51 -11.42
CA GLU A 227 3.84 0.47 -11.03
C GLU A 227 3.11 -0.07 -12.26
N ILE A 228 2.97 -1.40 -12.36
CA ILE A 228 2.32 -2.07 -13.49
C ILE A 228 1.17 -2.91 -12.98
N ILE A 229 -0.02 -2.71 -13.55
CA ILE A 229 -1.21 -3.52 -13.34
C ILE A 229 -1.27 -4.58 -14.44
N LEU A 230 -1.18 -5.83 -14.01
CA LEU A 230 -1.24 -7.00 -14.88
C LEU A 230 -2.57 -7.74 -14.69
N PRO A 231 -3.13 -8.32 -15.76
CA PRO A 231 -4.30 -9.19 -15.66
C PRO A 231 -3.92 -10.49 -14.97
N SER A 232 -4.91 -11.23 -14.49
CA SER A 232 -4.69 -12.51 -13.79
C SER A 232 -4.10 -13.61 -14.68
N ARG A 233 -4.18 -13.43 -16.01
CA ARG A 233 -3.59 -14.31 -17.00
C ARG A 233 -2.91 -13.46 -18.07
N LEU A 234 -1.61 -13.64 -18.21
CA LEU A 234 -0.79 -13.13 -19.31
C LEU A 234 -0.26 -14.30 -20.12
N SER A 235 0.20 -14.03 -21.34
CA SER A 235 0.99 -15.01 -22.08
C SER A 235 2.36 -15.22 -21.43
N ASP A 236 2.89 -16.46 -21.48
CA ASP A 236 4.18 -16.84 -20.87
C ASP A 236 5.33 -15.94 -21.34
N GLN A 237 5.28 -15.46 -22.59
CA GLN A 237 6.28 -14.56 -23.16
C GLN A 237 6.25 -13.19 -22.47
N SER A 238 5.06 -12.63 -22.27
CA SER A 238 4.88 -11.33 -21.66
C SER A 238 5.17 -11.36 -20.16
N GLU A 239 4.79 -12.43 -19.47
CA GLU A 239 5.14 -12.62 -18.07
C GLU A 239 6.66 -12.68 -17.87
N LYS A 240 7.38 -13.41 -18.75
CA LYS A 240 8.85 -13.44 -18.74
C LYS A 240 9.47 -12.06 -18.99
N LEU A 241 8.96 -11.32 -19.98
CA LEU A 241 9.45 -9.97 -20.28
C LEU A 241 9.27 -9.05 -19.07
N ILE A 242 8.05 -8.99 -18.51
CA ILE A 242 7.76 -8.13 -17.37
C ILE A 242 8.63 -8.50 -16.17
N HIS A 243 8.77 -9.80 -15.86
CA HIS A 243 9.67 -10.24 -14.79
C HIS A 243 11.12 -9.83 -15.03
N SER A 244 11.61 -9.92 -16.27
CA SER A 244 12.95 -9.48 -16.63
C SER A 244 13.13 -7.99 -16.40
N ILE A 245 12.14 -7.17 -16.76
CA ILE A 245 12.21 -5.71 -16.60
C ILE A 245 12.10 -5.32 -15.13
N THR A 246 11.22 -5.97 -14.35
CA THR A 246 11.00 -5.62 -12.93
C THR A 246 12.08 -6.13 -11.98
N SER A 247 12.92 -7.07 -12.43
CA SER A 247 14.02 -7.64 -11.63
C SER A 247 15.35 -6.89 -11.81
N LEU A 248 15.39 -5.91 -12.73
CA LEU A 248 16.51 -4.97 -12.92
C LEU A 248 16.49 -3.89 -11.84
#